data_AF-A0A2X1PQC1-F1
#
_entry.id   AF-A0A2X1PQC1-F1
#
_cell.length_a   1.000
_cell.length_b   1.000
_cell.length_c   1.000
_cell.angle_alpha   90.00
_cell.angle_beta   90.00
_cell.angle_gamma   90.00
#
_symmetry.space_group_name_H-M   'P 1'
#
loop_
_entity.id
_entity.type
_entity.pdbx_description
1 polymer ?
#
loop_
_entity_poly.entity_id
_entity_poly.type
_entity_poly.pdbx_seq_one_letter_code
_entity_poly.pdbx_strand_id
1 'polypeptide(L)'
;MKLKNKLQMLRLGLGKYFLDKKNGLNRITNVPRSILFLRQDGKIGDYVVSSFVFREIKKFNPHIKIGVICTKQNAYLFKQNPYIDQLYYVKKKSIWITSNVV
;
A
#
# COMPACT_ATOMS: atom_id res chain seq x y z
N MET A 1 -25.74 -24.90 -21.07
CA MET A 1 -25.37 -23.93 -20.00
C MET A 1 -24.85 -24.56 -18.70
N LYS A 2 -25.17 -25.82 -18.35
CA LYS A 2 -24.78 -26.43 -17.06
C LYS A 2 -23.27 -26.79 -16.93
N LEU A 3 -22.61 -27.13 -18.04
CA LEU A 3 -21.21 -27.61 -18.01
C LEU A 3 -20.19 -26.50 -17.73
N LYS A 4 -20.37 -25.32 -18.35
CA LYS A 4 -19.53 -24.14 -18.10
C LYS A 4 -19.58 -23.72 -16.61
N ASN A 5 -20.77 -23.75 -16.02
CA ASN A 5 -20.94 -23.41 -14.60
C ASN A 5 -20.26 -24.43 -13.68
N LYS A 6 -20.29 -25.72 -14.01
CA LYS A 6 -19.55 -26.76 -13.25
C LYS A 6 -18.03 -26.57 -13.32
N LEU A 7 -17.49 -26.26 -14.50
CA LEU A 7 -16.06 -25.99 -14.67
C LEU A 7 -15.64 -24.72 -13.93
N GLN A 8 -16.48 -23.68 -13.93
CA GLN A 8 -16.25 -22.46 -13.16
C GLN A 8 -16.22 -22.74 -11.66
N MET A 9 -17.15 -23.53 -11.13
CA MET A 9 -17.16 -23.93 -9.73
C MET A 9 -15.92 -24.72 -9.34
N LEU A 10 -15.49 -25.68 -10.18
CA LEU A 10 -14.27 -26.44 -9.96
C LEU A 10 -13.04 -25.52 -9.91
N ARG A 11 -12.92 -24.60 -10.87
CA ARG A 11 -11.83 -23.62 -10.93
C ARG A 11 -11.77 -22.75 -9.68
N LEU A 12 -12.94 -22.27 -9.22
CA LEU A 12 -13.03 -21.44 -8.01
C LEU A 12 -12.69 -22.25 -6.75
N GLY A 13 -13.13 -23.51 -6.66
CA GLY A 13 -12.80 -24.40 -5.54
C GLY A 13 -11.31 -24.71 -5.46
N LEU A 14 -10.68 -25.03 -6.61
CA LEU A 14 -9.25 -25.27 -6.70
C LEU A 14 -8.43 -24.01 -6.39
N GLY A 15 -8.85 -22.86 -6.93
CA GLY A 15 -8.21 -21.58 -6.64
C GLY A 15 -8.26 -21.23 -5.16
N LYS A 16 -9.42 -21.42 -4.52
CA LYS A 16 -9.56 -21.22 -3.07
C LYS A 16 -8.69 -22.20 -2.29
N TYR A 17 -8.67 -23.48 -2.66
CA TYR A 17 -7.83 -24.45 -1.96
C TYR A 17 -6.34 -24.15 -2.06
N PHE A 18 -5.87 -23.70 -3.23
CA PHE A 18 -4.45 -23.42 -3.46
C PHE A 18 -3.99 -22.08 -2.88
N LEU A 19 -4.82 -21.04 -2.99
CA LEU A 19 -4.49 -19.68 -2.56
C LEU A 19 -4.85 -19.41 -1.09
N ASP A 20 -5.97 -19.97 -0.62
CA ASP A 20 -6.56 -19.73 0.70
C ASP A 20 -6.01 -20.75 1.72
N LYS A 21 -4.74 -21.16 1.52
CA LYS A 21 -4.02 -21.98 2.49
C LYS A 21 -3.92 -21.15 3.77
N LYS A 22 -4.71 -21.54 4.78
CA LYS A 22 -4.64 -20.97 6.12
C LYS A 22 -3.24 -21.21 6.66
N ASN A 23 -2.37 -20.23 6.46
CA ASN A 23 -1.17 -20.11 7.28
C ASN A 23 -1.71 -20.05 8.70
N GLY A 24 -1.45 -21.10 9.49
CA GLY A 24 -1.85 -21.15 10.89
C GLY A 24 -1.48 -19.84 11.55
N LEU A 25 -2.30 -19.37 12.48
CA LEU A 25 -2.12 -18.15 13.26
C LEU A 25 -0.72 -18.13 13.88
N ASN A 26 0.27 -17.76 13.07
CA ASN A 26 1.60 -17.44 13.51
C ASN A 26 1.36 -16.20 14.33
N ARG A 27 1.37 -16.36 15.66
CA ARG A 27 1.42 -15.25 16.60
C ARG A 27 2.40 -14.26 15.98
N ILE A 28 1.93 -13.03 15.77
CA ILE A 28 2.72 -11.96 15.16
C ILE A 28 3.85 -11.65 16.15
N THR A 29 4.92 -12.43 16.11
CA THR A 29 6.11 -12.24 16.96
C THR A 29 7.03 -11.18 16.38
N ASN A 30 6.87 -10.87 15.09
CA ASN A 30 7.69 -9.91 14.38
C ASN A 30 6.87 -8.65 14.08
N VAL A 31 6.75 -7.78 15.08
CA VAL A 31 6.28 -6.40 14.85
C VAL A 31 7.27 -5.71 13.92
N PRO A 32 6.83 -5.12 12.79
CA PRO A 32 7.73 -4.48 11.85
C PRO A 32 8.43 -3.28 12.49
N ARG A 33 9.75 -3.17 12.30
CA ARG A 33 10.54 -2.02 12.79
C ARG A 33 10.37 -0.76 11.93
N SER A 34 9.99 -0.93 10.65
CA SER A 34 9.83 0.19 9.72
C SER A 34 8.76 -0.11 8.67
N ILE A 35 8.00 0.91 8.29
CA ILE A 35 6.92 0.87 7.30
C ILE A 35 7.16 1.98 6.28
N LEU A 36 7.04 1.67 4.99
CA LEU A 36 7.22 2.62 3.89
C LEU A 36 5.91 2.77 3.11
N PHE A 37 5.37 4.00 3.11
CA PHE A 37 4.16 4.34 2.38
C PHE A 37 4.49 4.91 1.00
N LEU A 38 3.81 4.41 -0.02
CA LEU A 38 3.93 4.90 -1.39
C LEU A 38 2.80 5.88 -1.67
N ARG A 39 3.10 7.19 -1.72
CA ARG A 39 2.13 8.27 -1.95
C ARG A 39 2.65 9.23 -3.03
N GLN A 40 2.61 8.75 -4.27
CA GLN A 40 2.98 9.57 -5.43
C GLN A 40 1.83 10.49 -5.88
N ASP A 41 0.59 10.15 -5.52
CA ASP A 41 -0.60 10.91 -5.85
C ASP A 41 -0.74 12.17 -5.00
N GLY A 42 -1.08 13.29 -5.63
CA GLY A 42 -1.27 14.59 -4.96
C GLY A 42 -2.67 14.81 -4.41
N LYS A 43 -3.41 13.75 -4.13
CA LYS A 43 -4.79 13.82 -3.67
C LYS A 43 -4.83 14.10 -2.17
N ILE A 44 -5.26 15.31 -1.81
CA ILE A 44 -5.29 15.76 -0.42
C ILE A 44 -6.24 14.92 0.46
N GLY A 45 -7.38 14.45 -0.09
CA GLY A 45 -8.32 13.59 0.64
C GLY A 45 -7.67 12.29 1.10
N ASP A 46 -6.93 11.63 0.20
CA ASP A 46 -6.20 10.41 0.54
C ASP A 46 -5.14 10.70 1.61
N TYR A 47 -4.45 11.84 1.55
CA TYR A 47 -3.50 12.26 2.57
C TYR A 47 -4.14 12.37 3.96
N VAL A 48 -5.31 13.03 4.07
CA VAL A 48 -6.03 13.18 5.35
C VAL A 48 -6.30 11.82 5.97
N VAL A 49 -6.79 10.86 5.19
CA VAL A 49 -7.04 9.49 5.67
C VAL A 49 -5.74 8.82 6.13
N SER A 50 -4.65 8.95 5.37
CA SER A 50 -3.35 8.40 5.76
C SER A 50 -2.78 9.02 7.04
N SER A 51 -3.04 10.29 7.30
CA SER A 51 -2.53 10.96 8.51
C SER A 51 -3.01 10.29 9.80
N PHE A 52 -4.27 9.82 9.81
CA PHE A 52 -4.83 9.06 10.92
C PHE A 52 -4.13 7.71 11.09
N VAL A 53 -3.81 7.04 9.98
CA VAL A 53 -3.08 5.77 10.00
C VAL A 53 -1.69 5.94 10.63
N PHE A 54 -0.95 6.99 10.26
CA PHE A 54 0.38 7.25 10.84
C PHE A 54 0.30 7.47 12.35
N ARG A 55 -0.71 8.22 12.81
CA ARG A 55 -0.97 8.45 14.23
C ARG A 55 -1.24 7.14 14.97
N GLU A 56 -2.15 6.30 14.47
CA GLU A 56 -2.49 5.05 15.16
C GLU A 56 -1.32 4.05 15.16
N ILE A 57 -0.50 4.01 14.11
CA ILE A 57 0.71 3.18 14.08
C ILE A 57 1.70 3.62 15.18
N LYS A 58 1.97 4.93 15.28
CA LYS A 58 2.86 5.48 16.31
C LYS A 58 2.29 5.33 17.72
N LYS A 59 0.95 5.41 17.87
CA LYS A 59 0.26 5.15 19.14
C LYS A 59 0.38 3.68 19.56
N PHE A 60 0.30 2.75 18.61
CA PHE A 60 0.49 1.34 18.85
C PHE A 60 1.95 1.02 19.25
N ASN A 61 2.92 1.58 18.51
CA ASN A 61 4.33 1.44 18.86
C ASN A 61 5.14 2.64 18.33
N PRO A 62 5.65 3.52 19.20
CA PRO A 62 6.37 4.73 18.80
C PRO A 62 7.74 4.43 18.15
N HIS A 63 8.30 3.23 18.37
CA HIS A 63 9.59 2.83 17.80
C HIS A 63 9.51 2.43 16.32
N ILE A 64 8.31 2.24 15.76
CA ILE A 64 8.14 1.93 14.35
C ILE A 64 8.50 3.17 13.53
N LYS A 65 9.45 3.02 12.60
CA LYS A 65 9.82 4.09 11.66
C LYS A 65 8.86 4.15 10.48
N ILE A 66 8.28 5.31 10.22
CA ILE A 66 7.36 5.56 9.11
C ILE A 66 8.07 6.43 8.07
N GLY A 67 8.31 5.84 6.90
CA GLY A 67 8.77 6.54 5.71
C GLY A 67 7.63 6.81 4.74
N VAL A 68 7.64 7.95 4.06
CA VAL A 68 6.69 8.23 2.97
C VAL A 68 7.44 8.62 1.70
N ILE A 69 7.18 7.89 0.62
CA ILE A 69 7.62 8.24 -0.73
C ILE A 69 6.60 9.19 -1.35
N CYS A 70 7.03 10.38 -1.75
CA CYS A 70 6.20 11.37 -2.43
C CYS A 70 6.98 12.17 -3.48
N THR A 71 6.26 12.89 -4.34
CA THR A 71 6.89 13.85 -5.26
C THR A 71 7.25 15.13 -4.51
N LYS A 72 8.24 15.89 -5.01
CA LYS A 72 8.61 17.19 -4.42
C LYS A 72 7.43 18.16 -4.35
N GLN A 73 6.52 18.10 -5.33
CA GLN A 73 5.31 18.94 -5.38
C GLN A 73 4.34 18.64 -4.24
N ASN A 74 4.19 17.38 -3.83
CA ASN A 74 3.23 16.98 -2.80
C ASN A 74 3.85 16.90 -1.40
N ALA A 75 5.16 17.14 -1.29
CA ALA A 75 5.91 17.08 -0.05
C ALA A 75 5.31 17.96 1.06
N TYR A 76 4.74 19.12 0.70
CA TYR A 76 4.16 20.06 1.67
C TYR A 76 3.05 19.42 2.51
N LEU A 77 2.31 18.46 1.95
CA LEU A 77 1.25 17.75 2.67
C LEU A 77 1.83 16.97 3.85
N PHE A 78 2.99 16.33 3.67
CA PHE A 78 3.56 15.41 4.66
C PHE A 78 4.55 16.07 5.62
N LYS A 79 5.18 17.18 5.22
CA LYS A 79 6.26 17.83 5.99
C LYS A 79 5.88 18.25 7.41
N GLN A 80 4.62 18.60 7.63
CA GLN A 80 4.13 19.08 8.93
C GLN A 80 3.64 17.95 9.85
N ASN A 81 3.63 16.70 9.38
CA ASN A 81 3.09 15.60 10.16
C ASN A 81 4.14 15.04 11.13
N PRO A 82 3.95 15.12 12.46
CA PRO A 82 4.93 14.68 13.45
C PRO A 82 5.08 13.15 13.53
N TYR A 83 4.15 12.39 12.94
CA TYR A 83 4.18 10.93 12.98
C TYR A 83 5.01 10.32 11.85
N ILE A 84 5.51 11.13 10.92
CA ILE A 84 6.35 10.69 9.79
C ILE A 84 7.81 10.96 10.12
N ASP A 85 8.65 9.92 10.09
CA ASP A 85 10.07 10.05 10.43
C ASP A 85 10.91 10.51 9.23
N GLN A 86 10.55 10.10 8.00
CA GLN A 86 11.36 10.41 6.82
C GLN A 86 10.52 10.53 5.54
N LEU A 87 10.83 11.55 4.74
CA LEU A 87 10.28 11.73 3.39
C LEU A 87 11.31 11.34 2.33
N TYR A 88 10.87 10.52 1.38
CA TYR A 88 11.66 10.08 0.24
C TYR A 88 11.10 10.71 -1.04
N TYR A 89 11.91 11.52 -1.70
CA TYR A 89 11.47 12.23 -2.89
C TYR A 89 11.71 11.40 -4.14
N VAL A 90 10.64 11.18 -4.91
CA VAL A 90 10.72 10.53 -6.22
C VAL A 90 10.32 11.49 -7.32
N LYS A 91 10.96 11.36 -8.48
CA LYS A 91 10.48 12.01 -9.71
C LYS A 91 9.20 11.30 -10.14
N LYS A 92 8.16 12.07 -10.48
CA LYS A 92 6.96 11.51 -11.09
C LYS A 92 7.39 10.79 -12.37
N LYS A 93 7.05 9.51 -12.50
CA LYS A 93 7.33 8.75 -13.72
C LYS A 93 6.54 9.41 -14.85
N SER A 94 7.23 10.06 -15.79
CA SER A 94 6.62 10.52 -17.02
C SER A 94 6.43 9.27 -17.89
N ILE A 95 5.25 8.67 -17.81
CA ILE A 95 4.85 7.64 -18.76
C ILE A 95 4.47 8.40 -20.04
N TRP A 96 5.47 8.86 -20.78
CA TRP A 96 5.29 9.13 -22.21
C TRP A 96 5.21 7.75 -22.85
N ILE A 97 4.00 7.18 -22.93
CA ILE A 97 3.74 6.19 -23.97
C ILE A 97 3.87 7.00 -25.25
N THR A 98 4.96 6.77 -25.96
CA THR A 98 5.17 7.31 -27.28
C THR A 98 3.98 6.89 -28.14
N SER A 99 3.06 7.82 -28.42
CA SER A 99 2.12 7.71 -29.53
C SER A 99 2.88 7.91 -30.85
N ASN A 100 3.91 7.10 -31.10
CA ASN A 100 4.47 6.89 -32.43
C ASN A 100 4.16 5.45 -32.81
N VAL A 101 2.91 5.23 -33.22
CA VAL A 101 2.63 4.22 -34.24
C VAL A 101 2.39 5.03 -35.51
N VAL A 102 3.24 4.73 -36.49
CA VAL A 102 3.27 5.19 -37.88
C VAL A 102 1.88 5.11 -38.51
#